data_AF-A0A352GNL6-F1
#
_entry.id   AF-A0A352GNL6-F1
#
_cell.length_a   1.000
_cell.length_b   1.000
_cell.length_c   1.000
_cell.angle_alpha   90.00
_cell.angle_beta   90.00
_cell.angle_gamma   90.00
#
_symmetry.space_group_name_H-M   'P 1'
#
loop_
_entity.id
_entity.type
_entity.pdbx_description
1 polymer ?
#
loop_
_entity_poly.entity_id
_entity_poly.type
_entity_poly.pdbx_seq_one_letter_code
_entity_poly.pdbx_strand_id
1 'polypeptide(L)' 'AFTMPEAPGVAVVPVLATGKKCDRCWKVLDDVGTDADHPTVCTRCADAVRHSPLAAE' A
#
# COMPACT_ATOMS: atom_id res chain seq x y z
N ALA A 1 -22.47 -1.08 8.88
CA ALA A 1 -21.45 -0.06 9.18
C ALA A 1 -21.20 -0.05 10.68
N PHE A 2 -19.96 0.15 11.12
CA PHE A 2 -19.60 0.36 12.52
C PHE A 2 -19.83 1.83 12.90
N THR A 3 -20.31 2.08 14.12
CA THR A 3 -20.71 3.42 14.62
C THR A 3 -20.32 3.59 16.08
N MET A 4 -20.08 4.83 16.53
CA MET A 4 -19.64 5.16 17.89
C MET A 4 -20.50 6.29 18.50
N PRO A 5 -21.00 6.15 19.75
CA PRO A 5 -21.85 7.17 20.40
C PRO A 5 -21.23 8.57 20.51
N GLU A 6 -19.92 8.65 20.69
CA GLU A 6 -19.13 9.88 20.79
C GLU A 6 -18.95 10.61 19.44
N ALA A 7 -19.33 9.98 18.32
CA ALA A 7 -19.26 10.53 16.97
C ALA A 7 -20.61 10.35 16.22
N PRO A 8 -21.67 11.05 16.66
CA PRO A 8 -22.99 10.92 16.04
C PRO A 8 -22.95 11.36 14.57
N GLY A 9 -23.59 10.57 13.71
CA GLY A 9 -23.64 10.81 12.26
C GLY A 9 -22.43 10.26 11.48
N VAL A 10 -21.43 9.68 12.15
CA VAL A 10 -20.29 9.04 11.49
C VAL A 10 -20.45 7.52 11.52
N ALA A 11 -20.25 6.88 10.36
CA ALA A 11 -20.30 5.43 10.20
C ALA A 11 -19.14 4.95 9.33
N VAL A 12 -18.56 3.81 9.67
CA VAL A 12 -17.46 3.18 8.93
C VAL A 12 -17.93 1.88 8.29
N VAL A 13 -17.69 1.74 6.98
CA VAL A 13 -17.94 0.49 6.25
C VAL A 13 -16.59 -0.06 5.79
N PRO A 14 -16.03 -1.10 6.44
CA PRO A 14 -14.83 -1.73 5.94
C PRO A 14 -15.14 -2.47 4.63
N VAL A 15 -14.25 -2.32 3.66
CA VAL A 15 -14.26 -3.06 2.40
C VAL A 15 -12.87 -3.65 2.17
N LEU A 16 -12.80 -4.70 1.36
CA LEU A 16 -11.50 -5.21 0.91
C LEU A 16 -10.82 -4.17 0.01
N ALA A 17 -9.53 -3.95 0.26
CA ALA A 17 -8.72 -3.10 -0.60
C ALA A 17 -8.50 -3.76 -1.98
N THR A 18 -8.41 -2.96 -3.03
CA THR A 18 -8.11 -3.40 -4.40
C THR A 18 -6.61 -3.37 -4.67
N GLY A 19 -6.18 -4.19 -5.63
CA GLY A 19 -4.78 -4.28 -6.05
C GLY A 19 -4.04 -5.46 -5.43
N LYS A 20 -2.73 -5.35 -5.30
CA LYS A 20 -1.86 -6.40 -4.73
C LYS A 20 -1.11 -5.86 -3.52
N LYS A 21 -0.71 -6.75 -2.62
CA LYS A 21 0.14 -6.39 -1.47
C LYS A 21 1.54 -6.05 -1.97
N CYS A 22 2.05 -4.87 -1.60
CA CYS A 22 3.43 -4.49 -1.81
C CYS A 22 4.34 -5.19 -0.79
N ASP A 23 5.39 -5.90 -1.24
CA ASP A 23 6.25 -6.68 -0.35
C ASP A 23 7.08 -5.82 0.63
N ARG A 24 7.35 -4.56 0.28
CA ARG A 24 8.19 -3.65 1.10
C ARG A 24 7.40 -2.84 2.13
N CYS A 25 6.21 -2.36 1.78
CA CYS A 25 5.42 -1.50 2.68
C CYS A 25 4.11 -2.11 3.18
N TRP A 26 3.76 -3.31 2.70
CA TRP A 26 2.60 -4.12 3.08
C TRP A 26 1.21 -3.50 2.84
N LYS A 27 1.16 -2.34 2.19
CA LYS A 27 -0.09 -1.78 1.67
C LYS A 27 -0.57 -2.57 0.45
N VAL A 28 -1.88 -2.70 0.30
CA VAL A 28 -2.51 -3.18 -0.94
C VAL A 28 -2.72 -1.97 -1.85
N LEU A 29 -2.13 -1.99 -3.03
CA LEU A 29 -2.14 -0.88 -3.98
C LEU A 29 -2.29 -1.42 -5.41
N ASP A 30 -2.96 -0.65 -6.27
CA ASP A 30 -3.20 -1.02 -7.67
C ASP A 30 -1.93 -0.93 -8.53
N ASP A 31 -0.93 -0.16 -8.10
CA ASP A 31 0.33 0.08 -8.81
C ASP A 31 1.44 -0.93 -8.48
N VAL A 32 1.15 -1.99 -7.72
CA VAL A 32 2.12 -3.04 -7.46
C VAL A 32 2.39 -3.83 -8.75
N GLY A 33 3.65 -3.81 -9.18
CA GLY A 33 4.12 -4.51 -10.39
C GLY A 33 4.00 -3.70 -11.68
N THR A 34 3.76 -2.39 -11.61
CA THR A 34 3.84 -1.50 -12.79
C THR A 34 5.27 -1.20 -13.22
N ASP A 35 6.23 -1.39 -12.31
CA ASP A 35 7.66 -1.18 -12.54
C ASP A 35 8.31 -2.53 -12.89
N ALA A 36 8.90 -2.64 -14.08
CA ALA A 36 9.48 -3.89 -14.57
C ALA A 36 10.73 -4.31 -13.80
N ASP A 37 11.52 -3.36 -13.28
CA ASP A 37 12.73 -3.64 -12.50
C ASP A 37 12.39 -4.05 -11.06
N HIS A 38 11.18 -3.71 -10.59
CA HIS A 38 10.69 -4.04 -9.25
C HIS A 38 9.24 -4.56 -9.27
N PRO A 39 8.99 -5.77 -9.81
CA PRO A 39 7.65 -6.26 -10.13
C PRO A 39 6.76 -6.63 -8.93
N THR A 40 7.32 -6.64 -7.71
CA THR A 40 6.60 -7.05 -6.49
C THR A 40 6.30 -5.90 -5.51
N VAL A 41 6.68 -4.67 -5.87
CA VAL A 41 6.48 -3.49 -5.03
C VAL A 41 5.71 -2.40 -5.77
N CYS A 42 5.15 -1.46 -5.02
CA CYS A 42 4.50 -0.27 -5.59
C CYS A 42 5.52 0.77 -6.06
N THR A 43 5.08 1.73 -6.88
CA THR A 43 5.91 2.78 -7.50
C THR A 43 6.74 3.53 -6.46
N ARG A 44 6.14 3.89 -5.30
CA ARG A 44 6.85 4.57 -4.21
C ARG A 44 8.01 3.73 -3.65
N CYS A 45 7.82 2.43 -3.55
CA CYS A 45 8.83 1.53 -3.00
C CYS A 45 9.93 1.24 -4.03
N ALA A 46 9.58 1.09 -5.31
CA ALA A 46 10.53 0.99 -6.41
C ALA A 46 11.44 2.23 -6.46
N ASP A 47 10.84 3.43 -6.35
CA ASP A 47 11.59 4.68 -6.28
C ASP A 47 12.56 4.73 -5.09
N ALA A 48 12.10 4.33 -3.90
CA ALA A 48 12.93 4.35 -2.70
C ALA A 48 14.15 3.42 -2.78
N VAL A 49 14.03 2.24 -3.39
CA VAL A 49 15.14 1.29 -3.49
C VAL A 49 16.15 1.70 -4.55
N ARG A 50 15.72 2.34 -5.65
CA ARG A 50 16.63 2.95 -6.62
C ARG A 50 17.55 4.01 -6.01
N HIS A 51 17.00 4.81 -5.09
CA HIS A 51 17.71 5.93 -4.47
C HIS A 51 18.41 5.56 -3.15
N SER A 52 18.37 4.30 -2.73
CA SER A 52 19.03 3.82 -1.50
C SER A 52 19.79 2.51 -1.75
N PRO A 53 21.01 2.59 -2.34
CA PRO A 53 21.81 1.41 -2.66
C PRO A 53 22.29 0.63 -1.41
N LEU A 54 22.26 1.21 -0.22
CA LEU A 54 22.65 0.54 1.03
C LEU A 54 21.69 -0.58 1.47
N ALA A 55 20.53 -0.73 0.83
CA ALA A 55 19.59 -1.83 1.07
C ALA A 55 19.78 -3.02 0.10
N ALA A 56 20.79 -2.96 -0.78
CA ALA A 56 21.13 -4.01 -1.74
C ALA A 56 22.25 -4.96 -1.26
N GLU A 57 22.76 -4.77 -0.04
CA GLU A 57 23.69 -5.68 0.67
C GLU A 57 22.99 -6.46 1.78
#